data_AF-A0A5C6FPF5-F1
#
_entry.id   AF-A0A5C6FPF5-F1
#
_cell.length_a   1.000
_cell.length_b   1.000
_cell.length_c   1.000
_cell.angle_alpha   90.00
_cell.angle_beta   90.00
_cell.angle_gamma   90.00
#
_symmetry.space_group_name_H-M   'P 1'
#
loop_
_entity.id
_entity.type
_entity.pdbx_description
1 polymer ?
#
loop_
_entity_poly.entity_id
_entity_poly.type
_entity_poly.pdbx_seq_one_letter_code
_entity_poly.pdbx_strand_id
1 'polypeptide(L)'
;MSIERRRHSSGLYVTRSVRIDGRIRRRYVGAVSDPSVDLLQRSAQFDLADHQAHRQRIKAEIEASKRLEPMFVWLASWSAHWKTYKRMMSLNSLRPNPGKPHDGSGQSDPPPIPADFPGLQRFNRVCRRANAGDVSAQAQLDHWLDDFPGLLKDATDFVAVAQAELIDFLSGGSEETEALLRARIDRQSTELQGMTRDDPLLKLYADVIMLAFFDLLRCSTAAARRIDTVKTATYWDRAAERAQKRWRQVSDAFRKVRRKGHQ
;
A
#
# COMPACT_ATOMS: atom_id res chain seq x y z
N MET A 1 18.35 -27.63 11.51
CA MET A 1 18.93 -28.54 12.53
C MET A 1 17.79 -29.02 13.41
N SER A 2 17.72 -30.30 13.81
CA SER A 2 16.63 -30.77 14.69
C SER A 2 17.20 -31.49 15.92
N ILE A 3 16.60 -31.22 17.07
CA ILE A 3 16.90 -31.87 18.34
C ILE A 3 15.72 -32.78 18.68
N GLU A 4 15.98 -34.07 18.91
CA GLU A 4 14.97 -35.08 19.24
C GLU A 4 15.25 -35.66 20.62
N ARG A 5 14.21 -35.76 21.46
CA ARG A 5 14.22 -36.56 22.69
C ARG A 5 13.99 -38.03 22.33
N ARG A 6 14.82 -38.92 22.86
CA ARG A 6 14.73 -40.37 22.64
C ARG A 6 14.79 -41.10 23.96
N ARG A 7 14.15 -42.27 24.01
CA ARG A 7 14.14 -43.14 25.18
C ARG A 7 14.99 -44.37 24.88
N HIS A 8 15.93 -44.69 25.76
CA HIS A 8 16.62 -45.98 25.80
C HIS A 8 16.20 -46.72 27.07
N SER A 9 16.56 -48.00 27.17
CA SER A 9 16.42 -48.82 28.37
C SER A 9 16.96 -48.17 29.66
N SER A 10 17.94 -47.26 29.57
CA SER A 10 18.59 -46.60 30.70
C SER A 10 18.11 -45.17 30.98
N GLY A 11 17.18 -44.60 30.20
CA GLY A 11 16.64 -43.26 30.44
C GLY A 11 16.31 -42.44 29.18
N LEU A 12 15.99 -41.16 29.39
CA LEU A 12 15.75 -40.18 28.31
C LEU A 12 17.04 -39.45 27.95
N TYR A 13 17.32 -39.36 26.66
CA TYR A 13 18.49 -38.67 26.13
C TYR A 13 18.14 -37.85 24.89
N VAL A 14 19.09 -37.01 24.49
CA VAL A 14 18.91 -36.04 23.42
C VAL A 14 19.86 -36.33 22.29
N THR A 15 19.34 -36.29 21.07
CA THR A 15 20.12 -36.44 19.84
C THR A 15 19.94 -35.23 18.93
N ARG A 16 21.01 -34.85 18.25
CA ARG A 16 21.04 -33.76 17.26
C ARG A 16 21.20 -34.34 15.87
N SER A 17 20.32 -33.98 14.95
CA SER A 17 20.42 -34.35 13.55
C SER A 17 21.22 -33.29 12.79
N VAL A 18 22.34 -33.73 12.19
CA VAL A 18 23.24 -32.89 11.38
C VAL A 18 23.35 -33.49 9.98
N ARG A 19 23.30 -32.65 8.95
CA ARG A 19 23.51 -33.09 7.57
C ARG A 19 25.00 -32.96 7.23
N ILE A 20 25.65 -34.07 6.90
CA ILE A 20 27.06 -34.16 6.52
C ILE A 20 27.11 -34.94 5.22
N ASP A 21 27.71 -34.37 4.16
CA ASP A 21 27.81 -34.95 2.82
C ASP A 21 26.45 -35.42 2.26
N GLY A 22 25.43 -34.57 2.42
CA GLY A 22 24.07 -34.86 1.95
C GLY A 22 23.28 -35.87 2.78
N ARG A 23 23.91 -36.61 3.70
CA ARG A 23 23.28 -37.60 4.59
C ARG A 23 22.96 -37.03 5.97
N ILE A 24 21.83 -37.43 6.56
CA ILE A 24 21.44 -37.03 7.91
C ILE A 24 22.08 -38.00 8.90
N ARG A 25 22.98 -37.51 9.75
CA ARG A 25 23.56 -38.26 10.87
C ARG A 25 22.99 -37.75 12.19
N ARG A 26 22.66 -38.67 13.09
CA ARG A 26 22.24 -38.35 14.45
C ARG A 26 23.42 -38.48 15.39
N ARG A 27 23.69 -37.43 16.16
CA ARG A 27 24.75 -37.41 17.17
C ARG A 27 24.12 -37.35 18.55
N TYR A 28 24.58 -38.20 19.45
CA TYR A 28 24.24 -38.11 20.87
C TYR A 28 24.72 -36.77 21.43
N VAL A 29 23.86 -36.09 22.19
CA VAL A 29 24.18 -34.81 22.85
C VAL A 29 24.42 -35.03 24.33
N GLY A 30 23.49 -35.71 25.02
CA GLY A 30 23.56 -35.95 26.46
C GLY A 30 22.24 -36.47 27.02
N ALA A 31 22.23 -36.78 28.32
CA ALA A 31 21.03 -37.17 29.05
C ALA A 31 20.10 -35.96 29.26
N VAL A 32 18.79 -36.18 29.33
CA VAL A 32 17.81 -35.09 29.56
C VAL A 32 17.97 -34.46 30.96
N SER A 33 18.52 -35.20 31.91
CA SER A 33 18.80 -34.71 33.27
C SER A 33 20.02 -33.77 33.36
N ASP A 34 20.82 -33.66 32.30
CA ASP A 34 21.97 -32.74 32.27
C ASP A 34 21.49 -31.30 32.04
N PRO A 35 21.77 -30.34 32.94
CA PRO A 35 21.38 -28.94 32.79
C PRO A 35 21.86 -28.29 31.49
N SER A 36 23.03 -28.71 30.99
CA SER A 36 23.60 -28.19 29.74
C SER A 36 22.78 -28.63 28.53
N VAL A 37 22.21 -29.84 28.58
CA VAL A 37 21.33 -30.39 27.55
C VAL A 37 19.97 -29.69 27.57
N ASP A 38 19.44 -29.37 28.76
CA ASP A 38 18.21 -28.58 28.90
C ASP A 38 18.38 -27.17 28.29
N LEU A 39 19.48 -26.47 28.59
CA LEU A 39 19.79 -25.17 27.99
C LEU A 39 19.86 -25.24 26.45
N LEU A 40 20.53 -26.26 25.90
CA LEU A 40 20.59 -26.49 24.45
C LEU A 40 19.21 -26.73 23.84
N GLN A 41 18.33 -27.47 24.52
CA GLN A 41 16.96 -27.68 24.07
C GLN A 41 16.15 -26.39 24.07
N ARG A 42 16.24 -25.60 25.14
CA ARG A 42 15.56 -24.30 25.24
C ARG A 42 16.03 -23.33 24.16
N SER A 43 17.34 -23.24 23.92
CA SER A 43 17.89 -22.42 22.84
C SER A 43 17.37 -22.86 21.48
N ALA A 44 17.36 -24.16 21.16
CA ALA A 44 16.84 -24.65 19.89
C ALA A 44 15.32 -24.44 19.73
N GLN A 45 14.56 -24.52 20.83
CA GLN A 45 13.13 -24.18 20.83
C GLN A 45 12.91 -22.69 20.59
N PHE A 46 13.71 -21.84 21.21
CA PHE A 46 13.67 -20.40 21.00
C PHE A 46 13.98 -20.05 19.54
N ASP A 47 15.06 -20.59 18.98
CA ASP A 47 15.42 -20.38 17.57
C ASP A 47 14.30 -20.86 16.61
N LEU A 48 13.69 -22.01 16.91
CA LEU A 48 12.58 -22.53 16.11
C LEU A 48 11.36 -21.61 16.20
N ALA A 49 11.02 -21.15 17.40
CA ALA A 49 9.90 -20.23 17.63
C ALA A 49 10.14 -18.90 16.93
N ASP A 50 11.35 -18.34 17.01
CA ASP A 50 11.74 -17.10 16.35
C ASP A 50 11.67 -17.24 14.81
N HIS A 51 12.19 -18.34 14.25
CA HIS A 51 12.04 -18.64 12.83
C HIS A 51 10.57 -18.80 12.39
N GLN A 52 9.73 -19.41 13.22
CA GLN A 52 8.30 -19.54 12.93
C GLN A 52 7.59 -18.19 12.98
N ALA A 53 7.84 -17.39 14.01
CA ALA A 53 7.31 -16.04 14.15
C ALA A 53 7.73 -15.15 12.97
N HIS A 54 9.00 -15.20 12.58
CA HIS A 54 9.53 -14.48 11.43
C HIS A 54 8.81 -14.87 10.12
N ARG A 55 8.63 -16.18 9.87
CA ARG A 55 7.88 -16.66 8.69
C ARG A 55 6.43 -16.23 8.69
N GLN A 56 5.77 -16.26 9.85
CA GLN A 56 4.39 -15.80 10.00
C GLN A 56 4.28 -14.30 9.72
N ARG A 57 5.22 -13.49 10.25
CA ARG A 57 5.30 -12.06 9.98
C ARG A 57 5.46 -11.77 8.49
N ILE A 58 6.42 -12.41 7.81
CA ILE A 58 6.60 -12.27 6.36
C ILE A 58 5.32 -12.66 5.59
N LYS A 59 4.65 -13.75 6.00
CA LYS A 59 3.41 -14.18 5.34
C LYS A 59 2.31 -13.13 5.52
N ALA A 60 2.15 -12.58 6.72
CA ALA A 60 1.20 -11.51 7.00
C ALA A 60 1.51 -10.26 6.17
N GLU A 61 2.78 -9.86 6.07
CA GLU A 61 3.23 -8.73 5.26
C GLU A 61 2.89 -8.92 3.77
N ILE A 62 3.08 -10.12 3.22
CA ILE A 62 2.71 -10.44 1.83
C ILE A 62 1.20 -10.35 1.63
N GLU A 63 0.39 -10.87 2.56
CA GLU A 63 -1.06 -10.80 2.45
C GLU A 63 -1.57 -9.35 2.56
N ALA A 64 -1.00 -8.55 3.46
CA ALA A 64 -1.27 -7.11 3.53
C ALA A 64 -0.90 -6.41 2.22
N SER A 65 0.28 -6.70 1.67
CA SER A 65 0.74 -6.17 0.38
C SER A 65 -0.22 -6.49 -0.77
N LYS A 66 -0.73 -7.73 -0.84
CA LYS A 66 -1.73 -8.13 -1.85
C LYS A 66 -3.06 -7.40 -1.70
N ARG A 67 -3.47 -7.06 -0.46
CA ARG A 67 -4.70 -6.30 -0.21
C ARG A 67 -4.56 -4.83 -0.62
N LEU A 68 -3.38 -4.24 -0.38
CA LEU A 68 -3.09 -2.85 -0.73
C LEU A 68 -2.83 -2.64 -2.23
N GLU A 69 -2.30 -3.64 -2.92
CA GLU A 69 -1.93 -3.50 -4.34
C GLU A 69 -3.08 -3.05 -5.25
N PRO A 70 -4.30 -3.61 -5.18
CA PRO A 70 -5.46 -3.11 -5.93
C PRO A 70 -5.78 -1.64 -5.64
N MET A 71 -5.62 -1.19 -4.39
CA MET A 71 -5.88 0.19 -3.99
C MET A 71 -4.92 1.15 -4.72
N PHE A 72 -3.62 0.82 -4.74
CA PHE A 72 -2.65 1.64 -5.47
C PHE A 72 -2.83 1.59 -6.98
N VAL A 73 -3.19 0.43 -7.54
CA VAL A 73 -3.49 0.31 -8.97
C VAL A 73 -4.68 1.21 -9.34
N TRP A 74 -5.72 1.21 -8.51
CA TRP A 74 -6.89 2.04 -8.69
C TRP A 74 -6.55 3.53 -8.58
N LEU A 75 -5.82 3.96 -7.55
CA LEU A 75 -5.34 5.35 -7.41
C LEU A 75 -4.47 5.80 -8.60
N ALA A 76 -3.57 4.93 -9.07
CA ALA A 76 -2.76 5.25 -10.25
C ALA A 76 -3.61 5.36 -11.53
N SER A 77 -4.69 4.59 -11.64
CA SER A 77 -5.59 4.69 -12.79
C SER A 77 -6.32 6.04 -12.85
N TRP A 78 -6.56 6.70 -11.71
CA TRP A 78 -7.17 8.03 -11.67
C TRP A 78 -6.26 9.07 -12.30
N SER A 79 -4.96 8.94 -12.09
CA SER A 79 -3.97 9.81 -12.74
C SER A 79 -4.06 9.73 -14.28
N ALA A 80 -4.41 8.58 -14.85
CA ALA A 80 -4.52 8.47 -16.30
C ALA A 80 -5.69 9.28 -16.92
N HIS A 81 -6.69 9.69 -16.13
CA HIS A 81 -7.95 10.27 -16.62
C HIS A 81 -8.17 11.75 -16.18
N TRP A 82 -7.10 12.45 -15.84
CA TRP A 82 -7.13 13.77 -15.16
C TRP A 82 -7.70 14.93 -15.98
N LYS A 83 -7.65 14.88 -17.32
CA LYS A 83 -8.14 15.98 -18.17
C LYS A 83 -9.65 16.16 -18.03
N THR A 84 -10.33 15.04 -17.84
CA THR A 84 -11.75 14.99 -17.49
C THR A 84 -11.96 15.76 -16.19
N TYR A 85 -11.26 15.38 -15.12
CA TYR A 85 -11.40 15.98 -13.80
C TYR A 85 -11.08 17.49 -13.74
N LYS A 86 -10.07 17.97 -14.49
CA LYS A 86 -9.64 19.38 -14.46
C LYS A 86 -10.64 20.34 -15.10
N ARG A 87 -11.31 19.93 -16.19
CA ARG A 87 -12.31 20.78 -16.86
C ARG A 87 -13.63 20.87 -16.11
N MET A 88 -13.97 19.82 -15.35
CA MET A 88 -15.15 19.79 -14.47
C MET A 88 -15.02 20.84 -13.35
N MET A 89 -13.83 20.96 -12.74
CA MET A 89 -13.56 21.95 -11.69
C MET A 89 -13.50 23.40 -12.20
N SER A 90 -13.03 23.62 -13.44
CA SER A 90 -13.02 24.97 -14.04
C SER A 90 -14.42 25.54 -14.32
N LEU A 91 -15.46 24.70 -14.37
CA LEU A 91 -16.85 25.13 -14.52
C LEU A 91 -17.54 25.35 -13.16
N ASN A 92 -17.17 24.59 -12.12
CA ASN A 92 -17.66 24.80 -10.76
C ASN A 92 -17.13 26.09 -10.10
N SER A 93 -15.95 26.56 -10.50
CA SER A 93 -15.38 27.84 -10.02
C SER A 93 -15.98 29.09 -10.69
N LEU A 94 -16.82 28.92 -11.72
CA LEU A 94 -17.49 30.02 -12.43
C LEU A 94 -18.93 30.29 -11.94
N ARG A 95 -19.46 29.53 -10.98
CA ARG A 95 -20.75 29.81 -10.36
C ARG A 95 -20.57 30.21 -8.89
N PRO A 96 -20.77 31.48 -8.53
CA PRO A 96 -20.86 31.86 -7.13
C PRO A 96 -22.10 31.18 -6.55
N ASN A 97 -21.89 30.28 -5.59
CA ASN A 97 -22.96 29.54 -4.94
C ASN A 97 -23.67 30.50 -3.97
N PRO A 98 -24.92 30.94 -4.22
CA PRO A 98 -25.62 31.80 -3.29
C PRO A 98 -26.25 30.91 -2.21
N GLY A 99 -25.66 30.93 -1.03
CA GLY A 99 -26.32 30.61 0.24
C GLY A 99 -26.70 29.14 0.47
N LYS A 100 -25.80 28.39 1.11
CA LYS A 100 -26.24 27.40 2.11
C LYS A 100 -25.36 27.48 3.35
N PRO A 101 -25.95 27.72 4.54
CA PRO A 101 -25.23 27.66 5.80
C PRO A 101 -24.86 26.21 6.10
N HIS A 102 -23.64 26.05 6.59
CA HIS A 102 -23.03 24.78 6.94
C HIS A 102 -23.38 24.48 8.39
N ASP A 103 -24.24 23.49 8.61
CA ASP A 103 -24.51 22.93 9.94
C ASP A 103 -24.38 21.41 9.90
N GLY A 104 -23.76 20.87 10.95
CA GLY A 104 -24.05 19.52 11.41
C GLY A 104 -23.09 18.42 11.00
N SER A 105 -22.11 18.17 11.87
CA SER A 105 -21.45 16.88 12.05
C SER A 105 -22.44 15.72 12.19
N GLY A 106 -22.27 14.67 11.40
CA GLY A 106 -22.95 13.39 11.58
C GLY A 106 -22.33 12.32 10.70
N GLN A 107 -21.86 11.23 11.31
CA GLN A 107 -21.57 9.97 10.62
C GLN A 107 -22.82 9.57 9.82
N SER A 108 -22.74 9.62 8.51
CA SER A 108 -23.79 9.18 7.61
C SER A 108 -23.29 7.97 6.84
N ASP A 109 -24.07 6.88 6.90
CA ASP A 109 -24.00 5.77 5.95
C ASP A 109 -23.79 6.28 4.51
N PRO A 110 -23.12 5.50 3.64
CA PRO A 110 -22.90 5.91 2.26
C PRO A 110 -24.25 6.27 1.62
N PRO A 111 -24.39 7.46 1.01
CA PRO A 111 -25.65 7.90 0.45
C PRO A 111 -26.15 6.85 -0.55
N PRO A 112 -27.44 6.50 -0.53
CA PRO A 112 -28.00 5.51 -1.45
C PRO A 112 -27.74 6.00 -2.87
N ILE A 113 -26.98 5.21 -3.65
CA ILE A 113 -26.62 5.54 -5.03
C ILE A 113 -27.92 5.71 -5.84
N PRO A 114 -28.27 6.92 -6.32
CA PRO A 114 -29.35 7.14 -7.27
C PRO A 114 -29.34 6.10 -8.41
N ALA A 115 -30.53 5.68 -8.83
CA ALA A 115 -30.74 4.74 -9.93
C ALA A 115 -30.08 5.19 -11.27
N ASP A 116 -29.71 6.46 -11.37
CA ASP A 116 -29.10 7.09 -12.55
C ASP A 116 -27.56 7.07 -12.56
N PHE A 117 -26.90 6.56 -11.51
CA PHE A 117 -25.45 6.39 -11.54
C PHE A 117 -25.08 5.28 -12.55
N PRO A 118 -24.24 5.58 -13.55
CA PRO A 118 -23.87 4.61 -14.57
C PRO A 118 -23.11 3.45 -13.94
N GLY A 119 -23.42 2.22 -14.36
CA GLY A 119 -22.53 1.09 -14.09
C GLY A 119 -21.09 1.40 -14.51
N LEU A 120 -20.11 0.87 -13.77
CA LEU A 120 -18.68 1.18 -13.88
C LEU A 120 -18.14 1.18 -15.33
N GLN A 121 -18.65 0.29 -16.18
CA GLN A 121 -18.26 0.21 -17.60
C GLN A 121 -18.71 1.43 -18.40
N ARG A 122 -19.92 1.93 -18.15
CA ARG A 122 -20.47 3.13 -18.81
C ARG A 122 -19.72 4.37 -18.32
N PHE A 123 -19.48 4.49 -17.01
CA PHE A 123 -18.64 5.57 -16.46
C PHE A 123 -17.25 5.59 -17.12
N ASN A 124 -16.54 4.46 -17.15
CA ASN A 124 -15.22 4.36 -17.77
C ASN A 124 -15.23 4.68 -19.27
N ARG A 125 -16.26 4.29 -20.01
CA ARG A 125 -16.40 4.60 -21.43
C ARG A 125 -16.59 6.10 -21.65
N VAL A 126 -17.42 6.73 -20.83
CA VAL A 126 -17.65 8.18 -20.87
C VAL A 126 -16.38 8.94 -20.44
N CYS A 127 -15.65 8.49 -19.41
CA CYS A 127 -14.33 9.01 -19.04
C CYS A 127 -13.32 8.94 -20.19
N ARG A 128 -13.24 7.82 -20.91
CA ARG A 128 -12.34 7.67 -22.06
C ARG A 128 -12.70 8.62 -23.20
N ARG A 129 -13.99 8.76 -23.51
CA ARG A 129 -14.50 9.69 -24.54
C ARG A 129 -14.21 11.15 -24.14
N ALA A 130 -14.49 11.51 -22.89
CA ALA A 130 -14.19 12.84 -22.36
C ALA A 130 -12.68 13.16 -22.42
N ASN A 131 -11.81 12.20 -22.10
CA ASN A 131 -10.35 12.32 -22.22
C ASN A 131 -9.86 12.46 -23.66
N ALA A 132 -10.60 11.91 -24.62
CA ALA A 132 -10.37 12.07 -26.06
C ALA A 132 -10.86 13.41 -26.61
N GLY A 133 -11.54 14.23 -25.80
CA GLY A 133 -12.04 15.55 -26.20
C GLY A 133 -13.52 15.60 -26.59
N ASP A 134 -14.28 14.53 -26.35
CA ASP A 134 -15.71 14.47 -26.64
C ASP A 134 -16.52 15.34 -25.66
N VAL A 135 -17.14 16.40 -26.18
CA VAL A 135 -17.92 17.40 -25.41
C VAL A 135 -19.20 16.80 -24.80
N SER A 136 -19.84 15.85 -25.49
CA SER A 136 -21.07 15.21 -24.98
C SER A 136 -20.78 14.27 -23.80
N ALA A 137 -19.67 13.54 -23.88
CA ALA A 137 -19.20 12.70 -22.78
C ALA A 137 -18.73 13.53 -21.59
N GLN A 138 -18.21 14.74 -21.83
CA GLN A 138 -17.86 15.70 -20.78
C GLN A 138 -19.10 16.17 -20.04
N ALA A 139 -20.12 16.68 -20.75
CA ALA A 139 -21.37 17.14 -20.14
C ALA A 139 -22.08 16.05 -19.33
N GLN A 140 -22.02 14.80 -19.79
CA GLN A 140 -22.59 13.66 -19.06
C GLN A 140 -21.82 13.33 -17.77
N LEU A 141 -20.51 13.53 -17.76
CA LEU A 141 -19.68 13.41 -16.58
C LEU A 141 -19.95 14.55 -15.59
N ASP A 142 -20.12 15.78 -16.10
CA ASP A 142 -20.42 16.97 -15.29
C ASP A 142 -21.70 16.73 -14.47
N HIS A 143 -22.75 16.28 -15.15
CA HIS A 143 -24.01 15.93 -14.50
C HIS A 143 -23.85 14.88 -13.39
N TRP A 144 -23.02 13.85 -13.61
CA TRP A 144 -22.76 12.83 -12.59
C TRP A 144 -21.89 13.29 -11.42
N LEU A 145 -21.10 14.37 -11.55
CA LEU A 145 -20.40 14.93 -10.39
C LEU A 145 -21.27 15.91 -9.62
N ASP A 146 -22.14 16.66 -10.32
CA ASP A 146 -23.12 17.56 -9.70
C ASP A 146 -24.10 16.77 -8.82
N ASP A 147 -24.50 15.58 -9.28
CA ASP A 147 -25.39 14.70 -8.52
C ASP A 147 -24.65 14.00 -7.34
N PHE A 148 -23.31 14.02 -7.31
CA PHE A 148 -22.48 13.26 -6.35
C PHE A 148 -21.27 14.05 -5.80
N PRO A 149 -21.51 15.13 -5.03
CA PRO A 149 -20.44 15.95 -4.45
C PRO A 149 -19.52 15.19 -3.47
N GLY A 150 -19.91 13.99 -3.01
CA GLY A 150 -19.13 13.12 -2.15
C GLY A 150 -17.99 12.34 -2.85
N LEU A 151 -18.02 12.19 -4.19
CA LEU A 151 -17.06 11.35 -4.91
C LEU A 151 -15.60 11.80 -4.72
N LEU A 152 -15.39 13.11 -4.59
CA LEU A 152 -14.09 13.73 -4.30
C LEU A 152 -13.66 13.51 -2.84
N LYS A 153 -14.63 13.52 -1.92
CA LYS A 153 -14.38 13.26 -0.50
C LYS A 153 -13.95 11.80 -0.31
N ASP A 154 -14.68 10.87 -0.91
CA ASP A 154 -14.37 9.43 -0.88
C ASP A 154 -12.98 9.11 -1.44
N ALA A 155 -12.55 9.86 -2.47
CA ALA A 155 -11.20 9.77 -3.02
C ALA A 155 -10.11 10.18 -2.03
N THR A 156 -10.37 11.28 -1.32
CA THR A 156 -9.44 11.88 -0.37
C THR A 156 -9.35 11.01 0.88
N ASP A 157 -10.48 10.43 1.30
CA ASP A 157 -10.54 9.44 2.37
C ASP A 157 -9.73 8.19 2.02
N PHE A 158 -9.80 7.73 0.76
CA PHE A 158 -9.01 6.59 0.31
C PHE A 158 -7.49 6.84 0.29
N VAL A 159 -7.07 8.06 -0.06
CA VAL A 159 -5.67 8.50 0.02
C VAL A 159 -5.19 8.49 1.47
N ALA A 160 -6.00 9.01 2.40
CA ALA A 160 -5.68 9.02 3.83
C ALA A 160 -5.54 7.60 4.40
N VAL A 161 -6.45 6.69 4.04
CA VAL A 161 -6.38 5.27 4.45
C VAL A 161 -5.11 4.61 3.91
N ALA A 162 -4.81 4.78 2.62
CA ALA A 162 -3.60 4.21 2.03
C ALA A 162 -2.32 4.76 2.66
N GLN A 163 -2.31 6.05 3.04
CA GLN A 163 -1.20 6.68 3.73
C GLN A 163 -1.00 6.10 5.13
N ALA A 164 -2.07 5.96 5.91
CA ALA A 164 -2.00 5.40 7.26
C ALA A 164 -1.45 3.97 7.25
N GLU A 165 -1.95 3.11 6.36
CA GLU A 165 -1.49 1.73 6.18
C GLU A 165 0.00 1.65 5.77
N LEU A 166 0.45 2.56 4.90
CA LEU A 166 1.86 2.63 4.50
C LEU A 166 2.78 3.04 5.65
N ILE A 167 2.35 4.01 6.46
CA ILE A 167 3.12 4.47 7.62
C ILE A 167 3.22 3.36 8.66
N ASP A 168 2.10 2.72 9.00
CA ASP A 168 2.07 1.60 9.95
C ASP A 168 3.04 0.49 9.50
N PHE A 169 2.95 0.09 8.22
CA PHE A 169 3.84 -0.91 7.66
C PHE A 169 5.32 -0.53 7.73
N LEU A 170 5.67 0.69 7.32
CA LEU A 170 7.06 1.14 7.23
C LEU A 170 7.66 1.44 8.60
N SER A 171 6.85 1.88 9.56
CA SER A 171 7.29 2.13 10.94
C SER A 171 7.60 0.85 11.69
N GLY A 172 6.96 -0.26 11.32
CA GLY A 172 7.10 -1.54 12.01
C GLY A 172 6.68 -1.48 13.47
N GLY A 173 5.84 -0.51 13.84
CA GLY A 173 5.37 -0.25 15.21
C GLY A 173 6.27 0.66 16.06
N SER A 174 7.30 1.30 15.50
CA SER A 174 8.09 2.33 16.20
C SER A 174 7.43 3.70 16.06
N GLU A 175 7.07 4.31 17.19
CA GLU A 175 6.47 5.64 17.25
C GLU A 175 7.39 6.72 16.67
N GLU A 176 8.69 6.61 16.90
CA GLU A 176 9.69 7.54 16.37
C GLU A 176 9.80 7.44 14.85
N THR A 177 9.78 6.22 14.32
CA THR A 177 9.83 5.96 12.88
C THR A 177 8.54 6.42 12.21
N GLU A 178 7.40 6.18 12.83
CA GLU A 178 6.09 6.70 12.40
C GLU A 178 6.08 8.22 12.34
N ALA A 179 6.52 8.91 13.40
CA ALA A 179 6.59 10.36 13.45
C ALA A 179 7.52 10.94 12.35
N LEU A 180 8.67 10.29 12.13
CA LEU A 180 9.62 10.69 11.08
C LEU A 180 9.05 10.47 9.67
N LEU A 181 8.34 9.35 9.45
CA LEU A 181 7.66 9.06 8.18
C LEU A 181 6.55 10.07 7.90
N ARG A 182 5.72 10.40 8.90
CA ARG A 182 4.70 11.45 8.80
C ARG A 182 5.31 12.79 8.43
N ALA A 183 6.31 13.25 9.19
CA ALA A 183 7.00 14.51 8.92
C ALA A 183 7.61 14.55 7.51
N ARG A 184 8.14 13.41 7.02
CA ARG A 184 8.66 13.31 5.66
C ARG A 184 7.55 13.35 4.60
N ILE A 185 6.45 12.65 4.81
CA ILE A 185 5.28 12.71 3.92
C ILE A 185 4.77 14.14 3.85
N ASP A 186 4.58 14.79 4.99
CA ASP A 186 4.05 16.15 5.09
C ASP A 186 4.98 17.14 4.38
N ARG A 187 6.30 17.02 4.58
CA ARG A 187 7.27 17.84 3.88
C ARG A 187 7.22 17.64 2.37
N GLN A 188 7.23 16.40 1.90
CA GLN A 188 7.22 16.12 0.46
C GLN A 188 5.87 16.47 -0.19
N SER A 189 4.75 16.28 0.53
CA SER A 189 3.44 16.76 0.10
C SER A 189 3.43 18.28 0.05
N THR A 190 3.95 18.99 1.06
CA THR A 190 4.08 20.45 1.05
C THR A 190 4.95 20.94 -0.12
N GLU A 191 6.09 20.29 -0.39
CA GLU A 191 6.96 20.62 -1.52
C GLU A 191 6.25 20.44 -2.87
N LEU A 192 5.49 19.35 -3.02
CA LEU A 192 4.71 19.10 -4.24
C LEU A 192 3.52 20.06 -4.36
N GLN A 193 2.80 20.33 -3.27
CA GLN A 193 1.67 21.26 -3.18
C GLN A 193 2.10 22.71 -3.42
N GLY A 194 3.32 23.10 -3.01
CA GLY A 194 3.91 24.39 -3.38
C GLY A 194 4.01 24.58 -4.90
N MET A 195 4.00 23.49 -5.68
CA MET A 195 3.99 23.53 -7.15
C MET A 195 2.59 23.55 -7.77
N THR A 196 1.50 23.43 -6.99
CA THR A 196 0.15 23.18 -7.51
C THR A 196 -0.77 24.42 -7.61
N ARG A 197 -0.32 25.61 -7.19
CA ARG A 197 -1.08 26.89 -7.30
C ARG A 197 -2.55 26.78 -6.86
N ASP A 198 -2.79 26.18 -5.69
CA ASP A 198 -4.12 25.96 -5.10
C ASP A 198 -5.13 25.13 -5.90
N ASP A 199 -4.72 24.50 -7.00
CA ASP A 199 -5.57 23.58 -7.76
C ASP A 199 -5.79 22.27 -6.95
N PRO A 200 -7.02 22.00 -6.45
CA PRO A 200 -7.30 20.84 -5.61
C PRO A 200 -7.01 19.50 -6.31
N LEU A 201 -7.14 19.46 -7.64
CA LEU A 201 -6.85 18.26 -8.41
C LEU A 201 -5.34 18.01 -8.47
N LEU A 202 -4.55 19.06 -8.63
CA LEU A 202 -3.10 18.94 -8.59
C LEU A 202 -2.61 18.55 -7.19
N LYS A 203 -3.29 19.01 -6.12
CA LYS A 203 -3.03 18.55 -4.73
C LYS A 203 -3.30 17.04 -4.60
N LEU A 204 -4.48 16.57 -5.01
CA LEU A 204 -4.79 15.13 -5.04
C LEU A 204 -3.75 14.33 -5.84
N TYR A 205 -3.28 14.89 -6.95
CA TYR A 205 -2.25 14.27 -7.77
C TYR A 205 -0.90 14.16 -7.09
N ALA A 206 -0.49 15.20 -6.36
CA ALA A 206 0.71 15.18 -5.54
C ALA A 206 0.62 14.06 -4.50
N ASP A 207 -0.53 13.92 -3.85
CA ASP A 207 -0.75 12.88 -2.84
C ASP A 207 -0.69 11.47 -3.46
N VAL A 208 -1.27 11.26 -4.65
CA VAL A 208 -1.16 9.97 -5.37
C VAL A 208 0.28 9.66 -5.80
N ILE A 209 1.08 10.66 -6.20
CA ILE A 209 2.51 10.46 -6.49
C ILE A 209 3.25 10.03 -5.22
N MET A 210 2.97 10.68 -4.10
CA MET A 210 3.57 10.37 -2.81
C MET A 210 3.24 8.93 -2.41
N LEU A 211 1.97 8.54 -2.46
CA LEU A 211 1.56 7.17 -2.17
C LEU A 211 2.26 6.15 -3.07
N ALA A 212 2.36 6.42 -4.38
CA ALA A 212 3.08 5.53 -5.30
C ALA A 212 4.58 5.45 -4.99
N PHE A 213 5.19 6.55 -4.51
CA PHE A 213 6.58 6.57 -4.07
C PHE A 213 6.79 5.76 -2.79
N PHE A 214 5.88 5.87 -1.81
CA PHE A 214 5.95 5.06 -0.58
C PHE A 214 5.71 3.58 -0.83
N ASP A 215 4.79 3.21 -1.73
CA ASP A 215 4.64 1.81 -2.14
C ASP A 215 5.91 1.28 -2.81
N LEU A 216 6.59 2.10 -3.63
CA LEU A 216 7.90 1.77 -4.18
C LEU A 216 8.94 1.57 -3.08
N LEU A 217 9.06 2.51 -2.14
CA LEU A 217 10.01 2.39 -1.03
C LEU A 217 9.74 1.12 -0.21
N ARG A 218 8.47 0.85 0.10
CA ARG A 218 8.01 -0.35 0.79
C ARG A 218 8.42 -1.64 0.07
N CYS A 219 8.10 -1.75 -1.22
CA CYS A 219 8.42 -2.94 -1.99
C CYS A 219 9.93 -3.11 -2.19
N SER A 220 10.67 -2.03 -2.42
CA SER A 220 12.13 -2.06 -2.60
C SER A 220 12.86 -2.41 -1.29
N THR A 221 12.42 -1.86 -0.16
CA THR A 221 12.98 -2.23 1.16
C THR A 221 12.68 -3.68 1.48
N ALA A 222 11.47 -4.16 1.20
CA ALA A 222 11.13 -5.58 1.39
C ALA A 222 11.98 -6.49 0.47
N ALA A 223 12.22 -6.11 -0.78
CA ALA A 223 13.07 -6.85 -1.71
C ALA A 223 14.55 -6.88 -1.30
N ALA A 224 15.05 -5.80 -0.67
CA ALA A 224 16.43 -5.71 -0.20
C ALA A 224 16.72 -6.53 1.09
N ARG A 225 15.68 -6.99 1.79
CA ARG A 225 15.86 -7.79 3.02
C ARG A 225 16.47 -9.16 2.69
N ARG A 226 17.23 -9.71 3.63
CA ARG A 226 17.66 -11.11 3.57
C ARG A 226 16.43 -12.01 3.70
N ILE A 227 16.04 -12.65 2.59
CA ILE A 227 14.87 -13.52 2.52
C ILE A 227 15.32 -14.97 2.39
N ASP A 228 14.86 -15.83 3.30
CA ASP A 228 15.28 -17.23 3.35
C ASP A 228 14.66 -18.12 2.26
N THR A 229 13.62 -17.65 1.56
CA THR A 229 12.93 -18.44 0.53
C THR A 229 12.93 -17.75 -0.83
N VAL A 230 13.30 -18.50 -1.86
CA VAL A 230 13.31 -18.02 -3.27
C VAL A 230 11.94 -17.47 -3.67
N LYS A 231 10.86 -18.15 -3.27
CA LYS A 231 9.48 -17.73 -3.59
C LYS A 231 9.15 -16.33 -3.04
N THR A 232 9.53 -16.05 -1.79
CA THR A 232 9.29 -14.73 -1.18
C THR A 232 10.18 -13.66 -1.81
N ALA A 233 11.44 -13.97 -2.11
CA ALA A 233 12.35 -13.05 -2.79
C ALA A 233 11.79 -12.64 -4.16
N THR A 234 11.42 -13.62 -4.98
CA THR A 234 10.82 -13.39 -6.31
C THR A 234 9.50 -12.60 -6.23
N TYR A 235 8.70 -12.79 -5.17
CA TYR A 235 7.48 -12.01 -4.98
C TYR A 235 7.81 -10.53 -4.78
N TRP A 236 8.74 -10.20 -3.86
CA TRP A 236 9.09 -8.82 -3.54
C TRP A 236 9.83 -8.12 -4.67
N ASP A 237 10.69 -8.81 -5.41
CA ASP A 237 11.33 -8.26 -6.62
C ASP A 237 10.27 -7.79 -7.63
N ARG A 238 9.33 -8.68 -7.96
CA ARG A 238 8.23 -8.34 -8.88
C ARG A 238 7.32 -7.25 -8.32
N ALA A 239 7.09 -7.22 -7.01
CA ALA A 239 6.29 -6.17 -6.38
C ALA A 239 6.98 -4.80 -6.51
N ALA A 240 8.29 -4.75 -6.28
CA ALA A 240 9.10 -3.54 -6.44
C ALA A 240 9.10 -3.03 -7.89
N GLU A 241 9.23 -3.92 -8.87
CA GLU A 241 9.11 -3.56 -10.30
C GLU A 241 7.74 -2.97 -10.64
N ARG A 242 6.65 -3.58 -10.16
CA ARG A 242 5.28 -3.07 -10.40
C ARG A 242 5.07 -1.71 -9.73
N ALA A 243 5.52 -1.54 -8.49
CA ALA A 243 5.46 -0.27 -7.78
C ALA A 243 6.29 0.82 -8.47
N GLN A 244 7.49 0.47 -8.96
CA GLN A 244 8.35 1.40 -9.70
C GLN A 244 7.69 1.87 -11.00
N LYS A 245 7.14 0.93 -11.77
CA LYS A 245 6.40 1.24 -12.99
C LYS A 245 5.23 2.18 -12.70
N ARG A 246 4.46 1.90 -11.66
CA ARG A 246 3.32 2.72 -11.23
C ARG A 246 3.76 4.13 -10.85
N TRP A 247 4.78 4.26 -10.00
CA TRP A 247 5.32 5.57 -9.60
C TRP A 247 5.80 6.39 -10.80
N ARG A 248 6.53 5.78 -11.75
CA ARG A 248 6.95 6.45 -12.99
C ARG A 248 5.75 6.94 -13.80
N GLN A 249 4.73 6.09 -13.97
CA GLN A 249 3.52 6.45 -14.72
C GLN A 249 2.81 7.67 -14.12
N VAL A 250 2.56 7.67 -12.81
CA VAL A 250 1.88 8.79 -12.12
C VAL A 250 2.76 10.05 -12.17
N SER A 251 4.06 9.92 -11.93
CA SER A 251 5.01 11.04 -11.98
C SER A 251 5.10 11.68 -13.36
N ASP A 252 5.17 10.87 -14.42
CA ASP A 252 5.20 11.36 -15.80
C ASP A 252 3.88 12.02 -16.18
N ALA A 253 2.74 11.48 -15.73
CA ALA A 253 1.44 12.08 -15.92
C ALA A 253 1.36 13.45 -15.25
N PHE A 254 1.83 13.59 -14.01
CA PHE A 254 1.89 14.87 -13.29
C PHE A 254 2.73 15.92 -14.01
N ARG A 255 3.94 15.54 -14.47
CA ARG A 255 4.79 16.45 -15.25
C ARG A 255 4.10 16.92 -16.53
N LYS A 256 3.36 16.04 -17.23
CA LYS A 256 2.57 16.40 -18.41
C LYS A 256 1.44 17.36 -18.08
N VAL A 257 0.74 17.15 -16.96
CA VAL A 257 -0.33 18.05 -16.47
C VAL A 257 0.23 19.44 -16.22
N ARG A 258 1.34 19.52 -15.48
CA ARG A 258 1.98 20.78 -15.10
C ARG A 258 2.39 21.60 -16.32
N ARG A 259 3.03 20.96 -17.31
CA ARG A 259 3.45 21.62 -18.56
C ARG A 259 2.28 22.18 -19.37
N LYS A 260 1.13 21.51 -19.37
CA LYS A 260 -0.07 21.94 -20.11
C LYS A 260 -0.88 23.00 -19.39
N GLY A 261 -0.74 23.15 -18.08
CA GLY A 261 -1.36 24.25 -17.31
C GLY A 261 -0.54 25.55 -17.32
N HIS A 262 0.49 25.67 -18.16
CA HIS A 262 1.31 26.88 -18.35
C HIS A 262 1.22 27.43 -19.78
N GLN A 263 0.32 26.89 -20.59
CA GLN A 263 -0.14 27.45 -21.86
C GLN A 263 -1.55 27.98 -21.65
#